data_AF-A0AAV3XLC8-F1
#
_entry.id   AF-A0AAV3XLC8-F1
#
_cell.length_a   1.000
_cell.length_b   1.000
_cell.length_c   1.000
_cell.angle_alpha   90.00
_cell.angle_beta   90.00
_cell.angle_gamma   90.00
#
_symmetry.space_group_name_H-M   'P 1'
#
loop_
_entity.id
_entity.type
_entity.pdbx_description
1 polymer ?
#
loop_
_entity_poly.entity_id
_entity_poly.type
_entity_poly.pdbx_seq_one_letter_code
_entity_poly.pdbx_strand_id
1 'polypeptide(L)'
;MGQAGKALREVLATYGISQNKLATAMGVQRSAVYKWVHEERDPTALTVVGIVKALRGMNSEAAEAFIRLYLGEPTENENSPSTSGSVSSPG
;
A
#
# COMPACT_ATOMS: atom_id res chain seq x y z
N MET A 1 -1.49 -8.12 12.96
CA MET A 1 -1.16 -7.04 12.02
C MET A 1 -1.24 -7.60 10.61
N GLY A 2 -2.38 -7.42 9.93
CA GLY A 2 -2.54 -7.91 8.57
C GLY A 2 -1.82 -7.01 7.57
N GLN A 3 -1.23 -7.61 6.54
CA GLN A 3 -0.46 -6.91 5.52
C GLN A 3 -1.27 -5.80 4.81
N ALA A 4 -2.58 -6.01 4.64
CA ALA A 4 -3.48 -5.04 4.02
C ALA A 4 -3.60 -3.73 4.81
N GLY A 5 -3.70 -3.79 6.14
CA GLY A 5 -3.83 -2.59 6.98
C GLY A 5 -2.58 -1.71 6.92
N LYS A 6 -1.40 -2.33 7.00
CA LYS A 6 -0.10 -1.66 6.88
C LYS A 6 0.07 -1.01 5.50
N ALA A 7 -0.11 -1.78 4.43
CA ALA A 7 -0.03 -1.29 3.06
C ALA A 7 -0.99 -0.12 2.82
N LEU A 8 -2.22 -0.22 3.34
CA LEU A 8 -3.22 0.84 3.19
C LEU A 8 -2.78 2.11 3.92
N ARG A 9 -2.35 1.99 5.18
CA ARG A 9 -1.88 3.14 5.96
C ARG A 9 -0.75 3.88 5.26
N GLU A 10 0.23 3.14 4.76
CA GLU A 10 1.40 3.70 4.08
C GLU A 10 1.01 4.43 2.80
N VAL A 11 0.21 3.80 1.94
CA VAL A 11 -0.25 4.41 0.67
C VAL A 11 -1.07 5.67 0.91
N LEU A 12 -1.98 5.64 1.88
CA LEU A 12 -2.79 6.82 2.21
C LEU A 12 -1.91 8.00 2.67
N ALA A 13 -0.87 7.73 3.46
CA ALA A 13 0.09 8.74 3.90
C ALA A 13 0.95 9.25 2.74
N THR A 14 1.59 8.36 1.98
CA THR A 14 2.51 8.69 0.88
C THR A 14 1.85 9.52 -0.21
N TYR A 15 0.60 9.19 -0.57
CA TYR A 15 -0.12 9.86 -1.66
C TYR A 15 -1.08 10.95 -1.18
N GLY A 16 -1.07 11.31 0.11
CA GLY A 16 -1.94 12.35 0.67
C GLY A 16 -3.44 12.04 0.53
N ILE A 17 -3.83 10.76 0.53
CA ILE A 17 -5.23 10.33 0.38
C ILE A 17 -5.85 10.19 1.77
N SER A 18 -6.85 10.99 2.07
CA SER A 18 -7.54 10.88 3.36
C SER A 18 -8.42 9.62 3.45
N GLN A 19 -8.57 9.07 4.66
CA GLN A 19 -9.48 7.94 4.92
C GLN A 19 -10.92 8.24 4.49
N ASN A 20 -11.36 9.50 4.63
CA ASN A 20 -12.69 9.92 4.21
C ASN A 20 -12.84 9.88 2.68
N LYS A 21 -11.83 10.33 1.95
CA LYS A 21 -11.82 10.29 0.48
C LYS A 21 -11.92 8.84 -0.03
N LEU A 22 -11.15 7.92 0.56
CA LEU A 22 -11.25 6.50 0.24
C LEU A 22 -12.64 5.93 0.58
N ALA A 23 -13.19 6.26 1.75
CA ALA A 23 -14.50 5.80 2.18
C ALA A 23 -15.61 6.23 1.19
N THR A 24 -15.60 7.50 0.78
CA THR A 24 -16.52 8.03 -0.24
C THR A 24 -16.35 7.31 -1.59
N ALA A 25 -15.11 7.12 -2.05
CA ALA A 25 -14.85 6.43 -3.32
C ALA A 25 -15.30 4.95 -3.30
N MET A 26 -15.23 4.29 -2.16
CA MET A 26 -15.68 2.91 -1.97
C MET A 26 -17.18 2.79 -1.64
N GLY A 27 -17.88 3.88 -1.34
CA GLY A 27 -19.27 3.85 -0.86
C GLY A 27 -19.42 3.18 0.50
N VAL A 28 -18.40 3.24 1.36
CA VAL A 28 -18.40 2.63 2.71
C VAL A 28 -18.33 3.69 3.80
N GLN A 29 -18.61 3.30 5.04
CA GLN A 29 -18.46 4.19 6.18
C GLN A 29 -16.97 4.46 6.46
N ARG A 30 -16.63 5.70 6.83
CA ARG A 30 -15.28 6.08 7.29
C ARG A 30 -14.78 5.21 8.44
N SER A 31 -15.67 4.78 9.33
CA SER A 31 -15.35 3.89 10.45
C SER A 31 -14.80 2.53 10.01
N ALA A 32 -15.18 2.02 8.83
CA ALA A 32 -14.62 0.81 8.27
C ALA A 32 -13.16 1.04 7.83
N VAL A 33 -12.90 2.13 7.10
CA VAL A 33 -11.55 2.52 6.68
C VAL A 33 -10.63 2.77 7.88
N TYR A 34 -11.15 3.44 8.91
CA TYR A 34 -10.43 3.67 10.16
C TYR A 34 -9.95 2.33 10.76
N LYS A 35 -10.84 1.33 10.88
CA LYS A 35 -10.50 0.01 11.43
C LYS A 35 -9.43 -0.72 10.62
N TRP A 36 -9.44 -0.58 9.29
CA TRP A 36 -8.41 -1.17 8.43
C TRP A 36 -7.05 -0.49 8.63
N VAL A 37 -7.01 0.85 8.66
CA VAL A 37 -5.77 1.62 8.80
C VAL A 37 -5.11 1.47 10.18
N HIS A 38 -5.93 1.33 11.22
CA HIS A 38 -5.48 1.11 12.60
C HIS A 38 -5.34 -0.38 12.96
N GLU A 39 -5.50 -1.27 11.98
CA GLU A 39 -5.32 -2.71 12.13
C GLU A 39 -6.25 -3.34 13.21
N GLU A 40 -7.38 -2.69 13.52
CA GLU A 40 -8.42 -3.23 14.41
C GLU A 40 -9.21 -4.36 13.75
N ARG A 41 -9.28 -4.34 12.42
CA ARG A 41 -9.91 -5.36 11.60
C ARG A 41 -9.27 -5.37 10.23
N ASP A 42 -8.94 -6.54 9.72
CA ASP A 42 -8.45 -6.64 8.35
C ASP A 42 -9.60 -6.51 7.34
N PRO A 43 -9.38 -5.84 6.20
CA PRO A 43 -10.30 -5.92 5.08
C PRO A 43 -10.35 -7.35 4.54
N THR A 44 -11.53 -7.80 4.09
CA THR A 44 -11.66 -9.10 3.43
C THR A 44 -10.95 -9.10 2.07
N ALA A 45 -10.65 -10.26 1.50
CA ALA A 45 -10.06 -10.35 0.15
C ALA A 45 -10.89 -9.60 -0.90
N LEU A 46 -12.22 -9.68 -0.82
CA LEU A 46 -13.12 -8.91 -1.71
C LEU A 46 -12.99 -7.39 -1.48
N THR A 47 -12.84 -6.97 -0.23
CA THR A 47 -12.62 -5.57 0.13
C THR A 47 -11.28 -5.05 -0.39
N VAL A 48 -10.22 -5.87 -0.37
CA VAL A 48 -8.91 -5.52 -0.94
C VAL A 48 -9.03 -5.19 -2.43
N VAL A 49 -9.80 -5.98 -3.20
CA VAL A 49 -10.09 -5.66 -4.62
C VAL A 49 -10.82 -4.33 -4.75
N GLY A 50 -11.77 -4.04 -3.85
CA GLY A 50 -12.47 -2.75 -3.80
C GLY A 50 -11.55 -1.57 -3.51
N ILE A 51 -10.60 -1.74 -2.58
CA ILE A 51 -9.58 -0.73 -2.25
C ILE A 51 -8.73 -0.42 -3.48
N VAL A 52 -8.21 -1.45 -4.18
CA VAL A 52 -7.42 -1.27 -5.41
C VAL A 52 -8.18 -0.48 -6.47
N LYS A 53 -9.45 -0.83 -6.71
CA LYS A 53 -10.30 -0.13 -7.70
C LYS A 53 -10.53 1.33 -7.32
N ALA A 54 -10.84 1.59 -6.05
CA ALA A 54 -11.07 2.95 -5.56
C ALA A 54 -9.79 3.79 -5.62
N LEU A 55 -8.65 3.25 -5.19
CA LEU A 55 -7.35 3.90 -5.33
C LEU A 55 -7.04 4.21 -6.78
N ARG A 56 -7.24 3.25 -7.71
CA ARG A 56 -6.95 3.46 -9.14
C ARG A 56 -7.79 4.58 -9.75
N GLY A 57 -9.04 4.74 -9.31
CA GLY A 57 -9.88 5.86 -9.74
C GLY A 57 -9.46 7.22 -9.20
N MET A 58 -8.67 7.27 -8.11
CA MET A 58 -8.18 8.51 -7.50
C MET A 58 -6.75 8.85 -7.91
N ASN A 59 -5.88 7.84 -7.93
CA ASN A 59 -4.47 7.89 -8.30
C ASN A 59 -4.01 6.46 -8.67
N SER A 60 -3.67 6.24 -9.93
CA SER A 60 -3.21 4.94 -10.43
C SER A 60 -1.93 4.45 -9.74
N GLU A 61 -1.00 5.34 -9.44
CA GLU A 61 0.28 5.03 -8.76
C GLU A 61 0.04 4.58 -7.31
N ALA A 62 -0.91 5.21 -6.61
CA ALA A 62 -1.31 4.78 -5.27
C ALA A 62 -1.88 3.36 -5.26
N ALA A 63 -2.62 2.97 -6.31
CA ALA A 63 -3.15 1.62 -6.44
C ALA A 63 -2.05 0.59 -6.68
N GLU A 64 -1.07 0.92 -7.52
CA GLU A 64 0.10 0.06 -7.79
C GLU A 64 0.96 -0.10 -6.54
N ALA A 65 1.25 1.00 -5.83
CA ALA A 65 1.96 0.97 -4.56
C ALA A 65 1.24 0.10 -3.52
N PHE A 66 -0.08 0.20 -3.43
CA PHE A 66 -0.87 -0.65 -2.54
C PHE A 66 -0.76 -2.14 -2.89
N ILE A 67 -0.81 -2.49 -4.18
CA ILE A 67 -0.65 -3.89 -4.62
C ILE A 67 0.74 -4.41 -4.23
N ARG A 68 1.80 -3.66 -4.55
CA ARG A 68 3.19 -4.06 -4.23
C ARG A 68 3.37 -4.28 -2.73
N LEU A 69 3.00 -3.28 -1.91
CA LEU A 69 3.07 -3.37 -0.46
C LEU A 69 2.21 -4.51 0.09
N TYR A 70 1.00 -4.72 -0.44
CA TYR A 70 0.14 -5.81 -0.01
C TYR A 70 0.72 -7.20 -0.32
N LEU A 71 1.45 -7.34 -1.42
CA LEU A 71 2.16 -8.59 -1.79
C LEU A 71 3.49 -8.77 -1.04
N GLY A 72 3.91 -7.78 -0.25
CA GLY A 72 5.16 -7.81 0.51
C GLY A 72 6.39 -7.45 -0.32
N GLU A 73 6.20 -6.79 -1.46
CA GLU A 73 7.31 -6.26 -2.24
C GLU A 73 7.87 -5.01 -1.54
N PRO A 74 9.21 -4.91 -1.38
CA PRO A 74 9.82 -3.72 -0.80
C PRO A 74 9.58 -2.51 -1.70
N THR A 75 9.19 -1.38 -1.12
CA THR A 75 9.22 -0.11 -1.84
C THR A 75 10.67 0.25 -2.16
N GLU A 76 10.95 0.75 -3.36
CA GLU A 76 12.32 1.06 -3.84
C GLU A 76 13.12 2.01 -2.92
N ASN A 77 12.48 2.64 -1.93
CA ASN A 77 13.12 3.41 -0.86
C ASN A 77 13.86 2.57 0.21
N GLU A 78 13.79 1.23 0.16
CA GLU A 78 14.64 0.31 0.95
C GLU A 78 15.64 -0.45 0.08
N ASN A 79 16.09 0.14 -1.04
CA ASN A 79 17.27 -0.34 -1.74
C ASN A 79 18.21 0.82 -2.02
N SER A 80 18.86 1.33 -0.97
CA SER A 80 20.12 2.04 -1.13
C SER A 80 21.05 1.15 -1.96
N PRO A 81 21.62 1.65 -3.07
CA PRO A 81 22.53 0.86 -3.88
C PRO A 81 23.78 0.61 -3.06
N SER A 82 23.88 -0.58 -2.47
CA SER A 82 25.17 -1.11 -2.01
C SER A 82 26.00 -1.32 -3.26
N THR A 83 26.68 -0.25 -3.63
CA THR A 83 27.79 -0.22 -4.54
C THR A 83 28.83 -1.16 -3.98
N SER A 84 28.99 -2.31 -4.61
CA SER A 84 30.23 -3.09 -4.56
C SER A 84 30.36 -3.64 -5.98
N GLY A 85 31.06 -2.97 -6.89
CA GLY A 85 32.47 -2.66 -6.72
C GLY A 85 33.24 -3.86 -7.26
N SER A 86 33.67 -3.73 -8.51
CA SER A 86 34.36 -4.69 -9.36
C SER A 86 35.67 -5.26 -8.80
N VAL A 87 36.17 -6.27 -9.55
CA VAL A 87 37.56 -6.81 -9.62
C VAL A 87 37.92 -7.76 -8.46
N SER A 88 38.43 -8.99 -8.62
CA SER A 88 39.37 -9.54 -9.62
C SER A 88 39.29 -11.07 -9.71
N SER A 89 39.52 -11.61 -10.93
CA SER A 89 40.10 -12.95 -11.11
C SER A 89 41.47 -13.04 -10.42
N PRO A 90 41.86 -14.26 -10.02
CA PRO A 90 43.14 -14.76 -10.48
C PRO A 90 43.00 -16.15 -11.14
N GLY A 91 43.86 -16.41 -12.11
CA GLY A 91 43.97 -17.68 -12.82
C GLY A 91 44.77 -18.74 -12.07
#